data_AF-A0A098G9T9-F1
#
_entry.id   AF-A0A098G9T9-F1
#
_cell.length_a   1.000
_cell.length_b   1.000
_cell.length_c   1.000
_cell.angle_alpha   90.00
_cell.angle_beta   90.00
_cell.angle_gamma   90.00
#
_symmetry.space_group_name_H-M   'P 1'
#
loop_
_entity.id
_entity.type
_entity.pdbx_description
1 polymer ?
#
loop_
_entity_poly.entity_id
_entity_poly.type
_entity_poly.pdbx_seq_one_letter_code
_entity_poly.pdbx_strand_id
1 'polypeptide(L)'
;MYGQVWRSQFKSDEFLVFVKGEWQQGLLTYADNILDLAIDLCRKNKELPPTLPQFIDFCKNCSKRSSFFVPDEAPKNNNPEVAKTQLLKMKHILNMKVN
;
A
#
# COMPACT_ATOMS: atom_id res chain seq x y z
N MET A 1 8.81 20.67 3.53
CA MET A 1 9.82 20.66 4.62
C MET A 1 9.09 20.93 5.93
N TYR A 2 8.77 19.90 6.72
CA TYR A 2 7.92 20.01 7.93
C TYR A 2 8.65 20.51 9.19
N GLY A 3 9.90 20.96 9.05
CA GLY A 3 10.80 21.20 10.17
C GLY A 3 10.29 22.24 11.18
N GLN A 4 9.54 23.25 10.76
CA GLN A 4 8.94 24.24 11.66
C GLN A 4 7.84 23.63 12.55
N VAL A 5 7.00 22.76 11.99
CA VAL A 5 5.90 22.09 12.71
C VAL A 5 6.44 21.12 13.75
N TRP A 6 7.44 20.31 13.37
CA TRP A 6 8.09 19.39 14.31
C TRP A 6 8.87 20.13 15.39
N ARG A 7 9.60 21.19 15.06
CA ARG A 7 10.30 22.01 16.09
C ARG A 7 9.34 22.65 17.09
N SER A 8 8.14 23.05 16.65
CA SER A 8 7.13 23.58 17.56
C SER A 8 6.53 22.51 18.49
N GLN A 9 6.49 21.24 18.04
CA GLN A 9 5.95 20.11 18.80
C GLN A 9 6.99 19.50 19.77
N PHE A 10 8.25 19.43 19.34
CA PHE A 10 9.35 18.85 20.12
C PHE A 10 10.23 19.96 20.69
N LYS A 11 9.74 20.64 21.73
CA LYS A 11 10.46 21.76 22.39
C LYS A 11 11.54 21.31 23.38
N SER A 12 11.53 20.04 23.79
CA SER A 12 12.53 19.45 24.70
C SER A 12 13.37 18.43 23.94
N ASP A 13 14.68 18.54 24.05
CA ASP A 13 15.65 17.59 23.47
C ASP A 13 15.42 16.16 23.99
N GLU A 14 15.06 16.00 25.27
CA GLU A 14 14.74 14.69 25.86
C GLU A 14 13.53 14.05 25.17
N PHE A 15 12.51 14.86 24.86
CA PHE A 15 11.32 14.38 24.18
C PHE A 15 11.61 14.02 22.72
N LEU A 16 12.56 14.71 22.07
CA LEU A 16 12.99 14.38 20.71
C LEU A 16 13.72 13.02 20.68
N VAL A 17 14.61 12.76 21.64
CA VAL A 17 15.30 11.46 21.78
C VAL A 17 14.29 10.34 22.03
N PHE A 18 13.33 10.55 22.94
CA PHE A 18 12.26 9.60 23.22
C PHE A 18 11.45 9.28 21.95
N VAL A 19 10.97 10.31 21.25
CA VAL A 19 10.17 10.16 20.04
C VAL A 19 10.97 9.45 18.94
N LYS A 20 12.25 9.80 18.76
CA LYS A 20 13.10 9.10 17.79
C LYS A 20 13.21 7.60 18.11
N GLY A 21 13.33 7.24 19.38
CA GLY A 21 13.30 5.85 19.85
C GLY A 21 11.99 5.15 19.50
N GLU A 22 10.85 5.78 19.81
CA GLU A 22 9.51 5.24 19.52
C GLU A 22 9.29 5.03 18.01
N TRP A 23 9.71 5.98 17.18
CA TRP A 23 9.64 5.84 15.72
C TRP A 23 10.55 4.72 15.23
N GLN A 24 11.78 4.63 15.72
CA GLN A 24 12.70 3.57 15.32
C GLN A 24 12.13 2.18 15.69
N GLN A 25 11.60 2.02 16.91
CA GLN A 25 10.99 0.77 17.36
C GLN A 25 9.72 0.43 16.57
N GLY A 26 8.83 1.39 16.38
CA GLY A 26 7.57 1.18 15.65
C GLY A 26 7.77 0.84 14.18
N LEU A 27 8.83 1.38 13.56
CA LEU A 27 9.13 1.15 12.14
C LEU A 27 10.02 -0.07 11.88
N LEU A 28 10.68 -0.61 12.90
CA LEU A 28 11.60 -1.76 12.79
C LEU A 28 10.96 -3.01 12.19
N THR A 29 9.63 -3.11 12.30
CA THR A 29 8.83 -4.24 11.80
C THR A 29 8.45 -4.13 10.32
N TYR A 30 8.71 -2.99 9.67
CA TYR A 30 8.36 -2.75 8.27
C TYR A 30 9.62 -2.77 7.41
N ALA A 31 9.49 -3.36 6.21
CA ALA A 31 10.57 -3.36 5.23
C ALA A 31 10.77 -1.97 4.61
N ASP A 32 12.02 -1.64 4.24
CA ASP A 32 12.40 -0.32 3.72
C ASP A 32 11.56 0.12 2.51
N ASN A 33 11.20 -0.82 1.63
CA ASN A 33 10.35 -0.54 0.47
C ASN A 33 8.93 -0.08 0.86
N ILE A 34 8.37 -0.60 1.95
CA ILE A 34 7.07 -0.19 2.48
C ILE A 34 7.17 1.18 3.14
N LEU A 35 8.28 1.45 3.83
CA LEU A 35 8.55 2.74 4.45
C LEU A 35 8.66 3.84 3.40
N ASP A 36 9.44 3.64 2.33
CA ASP A 36 9.57 4.60 1.23
C ASP A 36 8.23 4.88 0.55
N LEU A 37 7.45 3.84 0.27
CA LEU A 37 6.12 3.97 -0.31
C LEU A 37 5.18 4.76 0.60
N ALA A 38 5.20 4.48 1.90
CA ALA A 38 4.39 5.19 2.89
C ALA A 38 4.82 6.66 3.01
N ILE A 39 6.13 6.97 2.95
CA ILE A 39 6.67 8.33 2.97
C ILE A 39 6.19 9.11 1.75
N ASP A 40 6.31 8.53 0.54
CA ASP A 40 5.89 9.18 -0.70
C ASP A 40 4.37 9.44 -0.71
N LEU A 41 3.57 8.46 -0.31
CA LEU A 41 2.13 8.61 -0.17
C LEU A 41 1.75 9.67 0.85
N CYS A 42 2.43 9.71 1.99
CA CYS A 42 2.15 10.70 3.02
C CYS A 42 2.48 12.11 2.52
N ARG A 43 3.61 12.29 1.83
CA ARG A 43 3.99 13.56 1.20
C ARG A 43 2.99 14.05 0.15
N LYS A 44 2.39 13.13 -0.62
CA LYS A 44 1.41 13.48 -1.66
C LYS A 44 0.02 13.78 -1.11
N ASN A 45 -0.38 13.12 -0.02
CA ASN A 45 -1.76 13.16 0.48
C ASN A 45 -1.97 13.98 1.75
N LYS A 46 -0.91 14.42 2.43
CA LYS A 46 -1.01 15.14 3.70
C LYS A 46 -0.28 16.48 3.67
N GLU A 47 -1.01 17.54 3.96
CA GLU A 47 -0.47 18.91 4.10
C GLU A 47 0.39 19.07 5.38
N LEU A 48 0.21 18.19 6.36
CA LEU A 48 0.89 18.20 7.66
C LEU A 48 1.64 16.87 7.91
N PRO A 49 2.71 16.88 8.71
CA PRO A 49 3.45 15.66 8.99
C PRO A 49 2.57 14.71 9.84
N PRO A 50 2.55 13.42 9.51
CA PRO A 50 1.73 12.45 10.23
C PRO A 50 2.26 12.24 11.66
N THR A 51 1.37 11.87 12.58
CA THR A 51 1.80 11.31 13.86
C THR A 51 2.28 9.87 13.68
N LEU A 52 3.08 9.34 14.63
CA LEU A 52 3.54 7.95 14.61
C LEU A 52 2.40 6.94 14.37
N PRO A 53 1.28 6.95 15.12
CA PRO A 53 0.20 6.00 14.88
C PRO A 53 -0.44 6.15 13.50
N GLN A 54 -0.61 7.39 13.01
CA GLN A 54 -1.11 7.62 11.65
C GLN A 54 -0.16 7.03 10.60
N PHE A 55 1.14 7.19 10.80
CA PHE A 55 2.14 6.67 9.87
C PHE A 55 2.24 5.13 9.91
N ILE A 56 2.07 4.52 11.09
CA ILE A 56 1.96 3.06 11.24
C ILE A 56 0.75 2.52 10.45
N ASP A 57 -0.42 3.19 10.53
CA ASP A 57 -1.58 2.80 9.73
C ASP A 57 -1.32 2.91 8.22
N PHE A 58 -0.59 3.94 7.78
CA PHE A 58 -0.14 4.05 6.38
C PHE A 58 0.76 2.89 5.97
N CYS A 59 1.76 2.54 6.79
CA CYS A 59 2.65 1.41 6.52
C CYS A 59 1.88 0.09 6.44
N LYS A 60 0.92 -0.13 7.35
CA LYS A 60 0.04 -1.30 7.35
C LYS A 60 -0.82 -1.38 6.09
N ASN A 61 -1.37 -0.26 5.63
CA ASN A 61 -2.14 -0.21 4.39
C ASN A 61 -1.26 -0.47 3.15
N CYS A 62 -0.04 0.04 3.13
CA CYS A 62 0.94 -0.20 2.07
C CYS A 62 1.35 -1.68 2.01
N SER A 63 1.68 -2.27 3.17
CA SER A 63 2.02 -3.68 3.30
C SER A 63 0.89 -4.60 2.83
N LYS A 64 -0.36 -4.31 3.26
CA LYS A 64 -1.55 -5.03 2.76
C LYS A 64 -1.64 -4.98 1.24
N ARG A 65 -1.57 -3.79 0.64
CA ARG A 65 -1.65 -3.62 -0.83
C ARG A 65 -0.53 -4.38 -1.56
N SER A 66 0.67 -4.42 -1.00
CA SER A 66 1.79 -5.16 -1.58
C SER A 66 1.61 -6.68 -1.48
N SER A 67 0.97 -7.18 -0.42
CA SER A 67 0.74 -8.62 -0.22
C SER A 67 -0.38 -9.19 -1.09
N PHE A 68 -1.32 -8.37 -1.59
CA PHE A 68 -2.42 -8.85 -2.43
C PHE A 68 -2.00 -9.20 -3.87
N PHE A 69 -0.83 -8.74 -4.32
CA PHE A 69 -0.32 -9.08 -5.65
C PHE A 69 0.73 -10.19 -5.56
N VAL A 70 0.26 -11.40 -5.23
CA VAL A 70 0.98 -12.62 -5.61
C VAL A 70 0.27 -13.12 -6.88
N PRO A 71 0.83 -12.89 -8.09
CA PRO A 71 0.38 -13.66 -9.23
C PRO A 71 0.59 -15.13 -8.86
N ASP A 72 -0.48 -15.93 -8.93
CA ASP A 72 -0.38 -17.37 -8.79
C ASP A 72 0.55 -17.87 -9.89
N GLU A 73 1.83 -18.11 -9.54
CA GLU A 73 2.86 -18.62 -10.45
C GLU A 73 2.65 -20.13 -10.66
N ALA A 74 1.49 -20.46 -11.21
CA ALA A 74 1.34 -21.62 -12.04
C ALA A 74 0.29 -21.24 -13.09
N PRO A 75 0.62 -21.20 -14.39
CA PRO A 75 -0.42 -21.27 -15.39
C PRO A 75 -1.18 -22.57 -15.12
N LYS A 76 -2.32 -22.50 -14.44
CA LYS A 76 -3.31 -23.58 -14.40
C LYS A 76 -3.44 -24.03 -15.84
N ASN A 77 -3.27 -25.33 -16.07
CA ASN A 77 -3.30 -25.96 -17.39
C ASN A 77 -4.60 -25.57 -18.11
N ASN A 78 -4.56 -24.43 -18.80
CA ASN A 78 -5.72 -23.80 -19.38
C ASN A 78 -5.93 -24.52 -20.70
N ASN A 79 -6.85 -25.49 -20.70
CA ASN A 79 -7.18 -26.21 -21.91
C ASN A 79 -7.74 -25.20 -22.95
N PRO A 80 -7.02 -24.96 -24.07
CA PRO A 80 -7.40 -23.95 -25.05
C PRO A 80 -8.75 -24.26 -25.71
N GLU A 81 -9.18 -25.52 -25.74
CA GLU A 81 -10.48 -25.91 -26.27
C GLU A 81 -11.64 -25.48 -25.38
N VAL A 82 -11.43 -25.50 -24.05
CA VAL A 82 -12.42 -25.04 -23.07
C VAL A 82 -12.56 -23.51 -23.16
N ALA A 83 -11.45 -22.79 -23.29
CA ALA A 83 -11.45 -21.35 -23.49
C ALA A 83 -12.19 -20.96 -24.78
N LYS A 84 -11.90 -21.64 -25.89
CA LYS A 84 -12.57 -21.42 -27.18
C LYS A 84 -14.08 -21.68 -27.09
N THR A 85 -14.49 -22.74 -26.40
CA THR A 85 -15.91 -23.07 -26.20
C THR A 85 -16.63 -22.00 -25.38
N GLN A 86 -16.00 -21.46 -24.33
CA GLN A 86 -16.57 -20.39 -23.52
C GLN A 86 -16.68 -19.08 -24.31
N LEU A 87 -15.65 -18.73 -25.10
CA LEU A 87 -15.68 -17.54 -25.95
C LEU A 87 -16.78 -17.62 -27.02
N LEU A 88 -17.01 -18.80 -27.61
CA LEU A 88 -18.11 -19.01 -28.56
C LEU A 88 -19.49 -18.87 -27.90
N LYS A 89 -19.66 -19.40 -26.68
CA LYS A 89 -20.89 -19.21 -25.90
C LYS A 89 -21.14 -17.74 -25.58
N MET A 90 -20.11 -17.00 -25.15
CA MET A 90 -20.21 -15.57 -24.89
C MET A 90 -20.59 -14.79 -26.16
N LYS A 91 -19.95 -15.09 -27.29
CA LYS A 91 -20.30 -14.50 -28.59
C LYS A 91 -21.76 -14.75 -28.96
N HIS A 92 -22.26 -15.97 -28.74
CA HIS A 92 -23.65 -16.31 -29.05
C HIS A 92 -24.64 -15.54 -28.18
N ILE A 93 -24.38 -15.43 -26.88
CA ILE A 93 -25.23 -14.68 -25.93
C ILE A 93 -25.28 -13.19 -26.31
N LEU A 94 -24.14 -12.61 -26.68
CA LEU A 94 -24.07 -11.20 -27.11
C LEU A 94 -24.84 -10.98 -28.41
N ASN A 95 -24.73 -11.91 -29.36
CA ASN A 95 -25.43 -11.81 -30.65
C ASN A 95 -26.95 -12.09 -30.55
N MET A 96 -27.41 -12.72 -29.46
CA MET A 96 -28.83 -12.98 -29.19
C MET A 96 -29.54 -11.79 -28.51
N LYS A 97 -28.80 -10.90 -27.84
CA LYS A 97 -29.36 -9.70 -27.19
C LYS A 97 -29.45 -8.47 -28.11
N VAL A 98 -29.04 -8.62 -29.37
CA VAL A 98 -29.19 -7.61 -30.42
C VAL A 98 -30.30 -8.08 -31.38
N ASN A 99 -31.52 -8.15 -30.87
CA ASN A 99 -32.78 -8.17 -31.62
C ASN A 99 -33.90 -7.71 -30.69
#